data_AF-A0A9N9SDU1-F1
#
_entry.id   AF-A0A9N9SDU1-F1
#
_cell.length_a   1.000
_cell.length_b   1.000
_cell.length_c   1.000
_cell.angle_alpha   90.00
_cell.angle_beta   90.00
_cell.angle_gamma   90.00
#
_symmetry.space_group_name_H-M   'P 1'
#
loop_
_entity.id
_entity.type
_entity.pdbx_description
1 polymer ?
#
loop_
_entity_poly.entity_id
_entity_poly.type
_entity_poly.pdbx_seq_one_letter_code
_entity_poly.pdbx_strand_id
1 'polypeptide(L)'
;MKAFAEVIKELWSEDSTGQGVNMISLKGTIQKFAPCFIGNAQQDSQEFLRFLLLGLHEDINEVIEKPDPKFTDIDDRSGCQRKGFGILVEILESG
;
A
#
# COMPACT_ATOMS: atom_id res chain seq x y z
N MET A 1 -4.32 5.81 2.01
CA MET A 1 -5.09 4.67 2.60
C MET A 1 -6.60 4.92 2.77
N LYS A 2 -7.20 6.00 2.25
CA LYS A 2 -8.66 6.24 2.35
C LYS A 2 -9.50 5.11 1.73
N ALA A 3 -9.09 4.58 0.57
CA ALA A 3 -9.76 3.46 -0.10
C ALA A 3 -9.78 2.17 0.75
N PHE A 4 -8.76 1.92 1.58
CA PHE A 4 -8.77 0.79 2.51
C PHE A 4 -9.82 0.98 3.61
N ALA A 5 -9.88 2.18 4.19
CA ALA A 5 -10.88 2.51 5.22
C ALA A 5 -12.32 2.44 4.68
N GLU A 6 -12.56 2.82 3.41
CA GLU A 6 -13.86 2.66 2.75
C GLU A 6 -14.26 1.20 2.63
N VAL A 7 -13.35 0.33 2.17
CA VAL A 7 -13.61 -1.12 2.09
C VAL A 7 -13.90 -1.73 3.47
N ILE A 8 -13.15 -1.36 4.50
CA ILE A 8 -13.43 -1.83 5.87
C ILE A 8 -14.79 -1.33 6.34
N LYS A 9 -15.13 -0.05 6.15
CA LYS A 9 -16.45 0.47 6.55
C LYS A 9 -17.60 -0.25 5.85
N GLU A 10 -17.44 -0.55 4.56
CA GLU A 10 -18.44 -1.29 3.79
C GLU A 10 -18.56 -2.75 4.27
N LEU A 11 -17.43 -3.43 4.53
CA LEU A 11 -17.43 -4.80 5.07
C LEU A 11 -18.14 -4.93 6.42
N TRP A 12 -18.06 -3.89 7.26
CA TRP A 12 -18.66 -3.87 8.59
C TRP A 12 -20.02 -3.15 8.62
N SER A 13 -20.57 -2.74 7.48
CA SER A 13 -21.89 -2.14 7.39
C SER A 13 -22.99 -3.20 7.46
N GLU A 14 -24.04 -2.97 8.24
CA GLU A 14 -25.20 -3.87 8.35
C GLU A 14 -25.90 -4.04 6.98
N ASP A 15 -25.90 -2.99 6.16
CA ASP A 15 -26.46 -2.98 4.80
C ASP A 15 -25.74 -3.91 3.82
N SER A 16 -24.50 -4.28 4.13
CA SER A 16 -23.64 -5.12 3.28
C SER A 16 -23.71 -6.60 3.66
N THR A 17 -24.58 -6.97 4.61
CA THR A 17 -24.75 -8.37 5.05
C THR A 17 -25.19 -9.26 3.89
N GLY A 18 -24.29 -10.14 3.44
CA GLY A 18 -24.52 -11.07 2.33
C GLY A 18 -24.25 -10.49 0.93
N GLN A 19 -23.74 -9.25 0.84
CA GLN A 19 -23.32 -8.64 -0.42
C GLN A 19 -21.79 -8.56 -0.51
N GLY A 20 -21.26 -8.61 -1.73
CA GLY A 20 -19.83 -8.45 -1.97
C GLY A 20 -19.42 -6.97 -1.96
N VAL A 21 -18.30 -6.67 -1.32
CA VAL A 21 -17.74 -5.30 -1.23
C VAL A 21 -16.91 -4.95 -2.45
N ASN A 22 -17.02 -3.70 -2.91
CA ASN A 22 -16.27 -3.25 -4.08
C ASN A 22 -14.78 -2.97 -3.77
N MET A 23 -13.89 -3.84 -4.26
CA MET A 23 -12.44 -3.72 -4.06
C MET A 23 -11.70 -2.95 -5.17
N ILE A 24 -12.38 -2.41 -6.19
CA ILE A 24 -11.72 -1.80 -7.37
C ILE A 24 -10.86 -0.59 -6.98
N SER A 25 -11.39 0.30 -6.14
CA SER A 25 -10.68 1.49 -5.66
C SER A 25 -9.42 1.13 -4.85
N LEU A 26 -9.55 0.15 -3.96
CA LEU A 26 -8.44 -0.37 -3.17
C LEU A 26 -7.37 -1.02 -4.05
N LYS A 27 -7.78 -1.87 -5.01
CA LYS A 27 -6.86 -2.50 -5.96
C LYS A 27 -6.06 -1.47 -6.75
N GLY A 28 -6.73 -0.43 -7.30
CA GLY A 28 -6.05 0.63 -8.04
C GLY A 28 -5.04 1.39 -7.18
N THR A 29 -5.38 1.65 -5.92
CA THR A 29 -4.45 2.28 -4.96
C THR A 29 -3.23 1.40 -4.72
N ILE A 30 -3.42 0.11 -4.43
CA ILE A 30 -2.31 -0.83 -4.18
C ILE A 30 -1.40 -0.96 -5.40
N GLN A 31 -1.98 -1.04 -6.60
CA GLN A 31 -1.21 -1.11 -7.86
C GLN A 31 -0.38 0.14 -8.13
N LYS A 32 -0.81 1.32 -7.64
CA LYS A 32 -0.04 2.57 -7.74
C LYS A 32 1.21 2.55 -6.85
N PHE A 33 1.10 2.02 -5.63
CA PHE A 33 2.20 2.00 -4.66
C PHE A 33 3.11 0.78 -4.80
N ALA A 34 2.58 -0.34 -5.27
CA ALA A 34 3.31 -1.58 -5.46
C ALA A 34 3.04 -2.13 -6.87
N PRO A 35 3.81 -1.66 -7.88
CA PRO A 35 3.62 -2.04 -9.29
C PRO A 35 3.71 -3.55 -9.56
N CYS A 36 4.29 -4.34 -8.65
CA CYS A 36 4.33 -5.80 -8.79
C CYS A 36 2.97 -6.48 -8.62
N PHE A 37 1.97 -5.81 -8.03
CA PHE A 37 0.59 -6.28 -7.99
C PHE A 37 -0.24 -5.85 -9.21
N ILE A 38 0.40 -5.26 -10.24
CA ILE A 38 -0.27 -4.95 -11.51
C ILE A 38 -0.60 -6.24 -12.24
N GLY A 39 -1.84 -6.31 -12.72
CA GLY A 39 -2.38 -7.48 -13.43
C GLY A 39 -3.37 -8.28 -12.59
N ASN A 40 -3.62 -9.50 -13.05
CA ASN A 40 -4.58 -10.44 -12.46
C ASN A 40 -3.96 -11.82 -12.19
N ALA A 41 -2.62 -11.91 -12.16
CA ALA A 41 -1.93 -13.12 -11.76
C ALA A 41 -2.11 -13.38 -10.25
N GLN A 42 -2.06 -14.65 -9.83
CA GLN A 42 -2.06 -15.00 -8.42
C GLN A 42 -0.80 -14.44 -7.74
N GLN A 43 -0.96 -13.95 -6.51
CA GLN A 43 0.09 -13.28 -5.76
C GLN A 43 0.27 -13.96 -4.41
N ASP A 44 1.47 -13.87 -3.86
CA ASP A 44 1.71 -14.31 -2.49
C ASP A 44 1.03 -13.36 -1.50
N SER A 45 0.15 -13.92 -0.66
CA SER A 45 -0.58 -13.18 0.37
C SER A 45 0.35 -12.58 1.43
N GLN A 46 1.49 -13.20 1.70
CA GLN A 46 2.45 -12.73 2.69
C GLN A 46 3.12 -11.43 2.23
N GLU A 47 3.53 -11.38 0.96
CA GLU A 47 4.09 -10.16 0.37
C GLU A 47 3.05 -9.06 0.34
N PHE A 48 1.83 -9.38 -0.09
CA PHE A 48 0.71 -8.43 -0.09
C PHE A 48 0.48 -7.79 1.29
N LEU A 49 0.41 -8.61 2.35
CA LEU A 49 0.21 -8.13 3.71
C LEU A 49 1.37 -7.25 4.18
N ARG A 50 2.61 -7.62 3.86
CA ARG A 50 3.80 -6.81 4.16
C ARG A 50 3.68 -5.42 3.53
N PHE A 51 3.33 -5.32 2.25
CA PHE A 51 3.15 -4.03 1.57
C PHE A 51 1.99 -3.21 2.13
N LEU A 52 0.86 -3.85 2.43
CA LEU A 52 -0.30 -3.17 3.01
C LEU A 52 0.02 -2.57 4.38
N LEU A 53 0.69 -3.32 5.25
CA LEU A 53 1.07 -2.87 6.58
C LEU A 53 2.13 -1.77 6.54
N LEU A 54 3.11 -1.86 5.63
CA LEU A 54 4.10 -0.80 5.42
C LEU A 54 3.43 0.51 4.95
N GLY A 55 2.52 0.44 3.98
CA GLY A 55 1.80 1.62 3.50
C GLY A 55 0.87 2.23 4.56
N LEU A 56 0.24 1.40 5.40
CA LEU A 56 -0.57 1.88 6.52
C LEU A 56 0.29 2.56 7.58
N HIS A 57 1.45 2.00 7.88
CA HIS A 57 2.40 2.58 8.83
C HIS A 57 2.92 3.93 8.34
N GLU A 58 3.23 4.06 7.04
CA GLU A 58 3.66 5.35 6.46
C GLU A 58 2.55 6.40 6.46
N ASP A 59 1.30 6.02 6.17
CA ASP A 59 0.15 6.95 6.22
C ASP A 59 -0.24 7.37 7.64
N ILE A 60 -0.07 6.50 8.65
CA ILE A 60 -0.36 6.81 10.06
C ILE A 60 0.77 7.62 10.70
N ASN A 61 2.00 7.38 10.27
CA ASN A 61 3.18 8.05 10.78
C ASN A 61 3.52 9.26 9.90
N GLU A 62 2.71 10.32 10.01
CA GLU A 62 2.98 11.63 9.39
C GLU A 62 4.19 12.29 10.08
N VAL A 63 5.39 11.83 9.75
CA VAL A 63 6.63 12.39 10.28
C VAL A 63 6.89 13.75 9.62
N ILE A 64 6.80 14.82 10.40
CA ILE A 64 7.01 16.22 9.96
C ILE A 64 8.45 16.47 9.49
N GLU A 65 9.43 15.72 10.01
CA GLU A 65 10.81 15.68 9.49
C GLU A 65 11.34 14.24 9.55
N LYS A 66 11.44 13.56 8.40
CA LYS A 66 11.92 12.17 8.34
C LYS A 66 13.46 12.22 8.36
N PRO A 67 14.15 11.82 9.45
CA PRO A 67 15.60 11.75 9.43
C PRO A 67 16.05 10.75 8.38
N ASP A 68 17.20 11.03 7.75
CA ASP A 68 17.74 10.29 6.61
C ASP A 68 17.51 8.78 6.73
N PRO A 69 17.04 8.10 5.66
CA PRO A 69 16.80 6.68 5.69
C PRO A 69 18.12 5.96 5.91
N LYS A 70 18.39 5.59 7.17
CA LYS A 70 19.39 4.58 7.49
C LYS A 70 18.91 3.32 6.81
N PHE A 71 19.68 2.86 5.83
CA PHE A 71 19.55 1.56 5.18
C PHE A 71 19.39 0.49 6.27
N THR A 72 18.15 0.15 6.62
CA THR A 72 17.89 -1.10 7.30
C THR A 72 17.85 -2.13 6.20
N ASP A 73 18.94 -2.89 6.08
CA ASP A 73 19.03 -4.15 5.35
C ASP A 73 17.94 -5.11 5.87
N ILE A 74 16.71 -4.88 5.40
CA ILE A 74 15.72 -5.94 5.35
C ILE A 74 15.97 -6.58 3.99
N ASP A 75 16.65 -7.72 4.00
CA ASP A 75 17.00 -8.53 2.84
C ASP A 75 15.77 -8.64 1.91
N ASP A 76 15.74 -7.81 0.84
CA ASP A 76 14.71 -7.78 -0.19
C ASP A 76 14.90 -9.01 -1.12
N ARG A 77 14.80 -10.20 -0.54
CA ARG A 77 14.85 -11.47 -1.29
C ARG A 77 13.53 -11.83 -1.95
N SER A 78 12.51 -10.99 -1.84
CA SER A 78 11.28 -11.12 -2.61
C SER A 78 11.41 -10.39 -3.94
N GLY A 79 11.16 -11.09 -5.05
CA GLY A 79 11.36 -10.58 -6.41
C GLY A 79 10.53 -9.35 -6.81
N CYS A 80 9.71 -8.80 -5.92
CA CYS A 80 9.05 -7.50 -6.11
C CYS A 80 10.01 -6.38 -5.67
N GLN A 81 10.82 -5.89 -6.60
CA GLN A 81 11.63 -4.70 -6.37
C GLN A 81 10.72 -3.52 -6.00
N ARG A 82 10.97 -2.97 -4.80
CA ARG A 82 10.42 -1.70 -4.34
C ARG A 82 10.78 -0.60 -5.36
N LYS A 83 9.85 -0.21 -6.22
CA LYS A 83 9.94 1.12 -6.83
C LYS A 83 9.37 2.11 -5.83
N GLY A 84 10.27 2.81 -5.14
CA GLY A 84 9.94 4.09 -4.53
C GLY A 84 10.01 4.14 -3.01
N PHE A 85 11.20 4.00 -2.44
CA PHE A 85 11.55 4.87 -1.30
C PHE A 85 11.97 6.28 -1.78
N GLY A 86 12.11 6.49 -3.11
CA GLY A 86 12.50 7.78 -3.72
C GLY A 86 11.41 8.51 -4.53
N ILE A 87 10.30 7.87 -4.90
CA ILE A 87 9.27 8.51 -5.75
C ILE A 87 8.45 9.58 -4.99
N LEU A 88 8.37 9.47 -3.66
CA LEU A 88 7.73 10.48 -2.83
C LEU A 88 8.62 11.70 -2.54
N VAL A 89 9.93 11.62 -2.81
CA VAL A 89 10.86 12.76 -2.65
C VAL A 89 10.96 13.55 -3.97
N GLU A 90 11.06 12.88 -5.13
CA GLU A 90 11.15 13.58 -6.44
C GLU A 90 9.88 14.39 -6.80
N ILE A 91 8.70 13.97 -6.32
CA ILE A 91 7.44 14.68 -6.59
C ILE A 91 7.28 15.93 -5.71
N LEU A 92 8.00 16.04 -4.60
CA LEU A 92 7.96 17.19 -3.69
C LEU A 92 9.11 18.19 -3.90
N GLU A 93 10.23 17.80 -4.54
CA GLU A 93 11.34 18.72 -4.85
C GLU A 93 11.33 19.29 -6.29
N SER A 94 10.39 18.89 -7.15
CA SER A 94 10.27 19.41 -8.53
C SER A 94 9.21 20.52 -8.69
N GLY A 95 8.91 21.27 -7.62
CA GLY A 95 8.02 22.43 -7.62
C GLY A 95 8.75 23.71 -7.22
#